data_AF-A0ABD3IYY5-F1
#
_entry.id   AF-A0ABD3IYY5-F1
#
_cell.length_a   1.000
_cell.length_b   1.000
_cell.length_c   1.000
_cell.angle_alpha   90.00
_cell.angle_beta   90.00
_cell.angle_gamma   90.00
#
_symmetry.space_group_name_H-M   'P 1'
#
loop_
_entity.id
_entity.type
_entity.pdbx_description
1 polymer ?
#
loop_
_entity_poly.entity_id
_entity_poly.type
_entity_poly.pdbx_seq_one_letter_code
_entity_poly.pdbx_strand_id
1 'polypeptide(L)'
;MAGALALCVSRAGPVACGSTHYDVFLSFPGGSDTTLESFPGRLHACLAAVGVSICRPDESQAAGSSSSLLPDAAIWRSKICIPILSEDYVCSDRCLHELVQVMEGKRSARQMVLPIFNRVEPSHLRYPKGSFEKACHSDIEGVQRALFEVSMLHGWKITDGSEDEVLKIVVPTVLRCFQPDLQNVFQSARYNVFLNFRGADTRHGIAYNLYKGLMEAGVSVFKDDTNLSIGEEFGSQLLSAITRCTIYITILSPTYASSKWCLHELAKMSECSNSRGHVIMPLFYGVVPSDVRHLRGRFGDAFRSREQRLLMGATGEGLRALKDVCELKGCEVKSNNGRYDGHMVGKIVDVVLWHMCNKFRLDVPKHLLRSNADK
;
A
#
# COMPACT_ATOMS: atom_id res chain seq x y z
N MET A 1 -22.26 14.07 -1.63
CA MET A 1 -20.79 13.86 -1.51
C MET A 1 -20.01 15.14 -1.83
N ALA A 2 -20.36 16.29 -1.23
CA ALA A 2 -19.68 17.56 -1.45
C ALA A 2 -19.44 18.37 -0.15
N GLY A 3 -19.76 17.82 1.03
CA GLY A 3 -19.80 18.58 2.29
C GLY A 3 -18.65 18.33 3.27
N ALA A 4 -17.74 17.39 3.01
CA ALA A 4 -16.72 16.97 3.99
C ALA A 4 -15.33 17.62 3.80
N LEU A 5 -15.14 18.43 2.76
CA LEU A 5 -13.87 19.13 2.48
C LEU A 5 -13.86 20.60 2.93
N ALA A 6 -14.91 21.09 3.60
CA ALA A 6 -15.07 22.51 3.95
C ALA A 6 -14.68 22.87 5.40
N LEU A 7 -14.16 21.94 6.20
CA LEU A 7 -13.77 22.19 7.58
C LEU A 7 -12.26 21.99 7.77
N CYS A 8 -11.48 22.92 7.24
CA CYS A 8 -10.14 23.32 7.72
C CYS A 8 -9.60 24.46 6.83
N VAL A 9 -10.34 25.55 6.70
CA VAL A 9 -9.78 26.82 6.18
C VAL A 9 -9.97 27.86 7.27
N SER A 10 -9.12 27.81 8.30
CA SER A 10 -8.86 28.98 9.13
C SER A 10 -7.51 28.83 9.80
N ARG A 11 -6.62 29.74 9.38
CA ARG A 11 -5.25 30.01 9.87
C ARG A 11 -4.15 29.03 9.42
N ALA A 12 -3.63 29.30 8.22
CA ALA A 12 -2.19 29.25 8.01
C ALA A 12 -1.77 30.60 7.41
N GLY A 13 -1.09 31.43 8.21
CA GLY A 13 -0.30 32.53 7.66
C GLY A 13 0.92 31.97 6.92
N PRO A 14 1.71 32.81 6.24
CA PRO A 14 2.95 32.37 5.59
C PRO A 14 3.84 31.68 6.63
N VAL A 15 4.31 30.47 6.32
CA VAL A 15 5.32 29.77 7.12
C VAL A 15 6.55 30.67 7.14
N ALA A 16 6.98 31.10 8.32
CA ALA A 16 8.14 31.94 8.49
C ALA A 16 9.39 31.24 7.94
N CYS A 17 10.07 31.92 7.01
CA CYS A 17 11.38 31.57 6.50
C CYS A 17 12.38 31.48 7.67
N GLY A 18 12.81 30.27 8.04
CA GLY A 18 13.76 30.05 9.16
C GLY A 18 13.69 28.69 9.86
N SER A 19 12.66 27.86 9.62
CA SER A 19 12.64 26.47 10.11
C SER A 19 13.64 25.60 9.34
N THR A 20 14.65 25.05 10.01
CA THR A 20 15.60 24.09 9.41
C THR A 20 15.13 22.63 9.49
N HIS A 21 13.85 22.41 9.80
CA HIS A 21 13.24 21.09 10.01
C HIS A 21 12.12 20.86 8.98
N TYR A 22 12.25 19.79 8.22
CA TYR A 22 11.28 19.35 7.23
C TYR A 22 10.60 18.07 7.71
N ASP A 23 9.32 17.91 7.40
CA ASP A 23 8.59 16.68 7.68
C ASP A 23 8.91 15.62 6.62
N VAL A 24 8.93 16.06 5.36
CA VAL A 24 9.13 15.22 4.17
C VAL A 24 10.27 15.74 3.31
N PHE A 25 11.15 14.84 2.86
CA PHE A 25 12.10 15.09 1.77
C PHE A 25 11.60 14.43 0.48
N LEU A 26 11.47 15.19 -0.61
CA LEU A 26 11.19 14.65 -1.94
C LEU A 26 12.47 14.58 -2.75
N SER A 27 12.84 13.38 -3.22
CA SER A 27 13.97 13.20 -4.15
C SER A 27 13.44 12.89 -5.54
N PHE A 28 13.75 13.73 -6.52
CA PHE A 28 13.35 13.60 -7.92
C PHE A 28 14.24 14.46 -8.84
N PRO A 29 14.29 14.18 -10.15
CA PRO A 29 14.98 15.03 -11.12
C PRO A 29 14.46 16.47 -11.05
N GLY A 30 15.33 17.48 -10.99
CA GLY A 30 14.89 18.89 -11.01
C GLY A 30 14.37 19.32 -12.39
N GLY A 31 14.04 20.61 -12.57
CA GLY A 31 13.67 21.14 -13.89
C GLY A 31 12.19 21.02 -14.23
N SER A 32 11.83 20.39 -15.37
CA SER A 32 10.42 20.26 -15.81
C SER A 32 9.51 19.56 -14.80
N ASP A 33 10.11 18.73 -13.94
CA ASP A 33 9.45 17.97 -12.91
C ASP A 33 9.13 18.80 -11.65
N THR A 34 9.52 20.08 -11.57
CA THR A 34 9.09 20.99 -10.50
C THR A 34 7.84 21.81 -10.84
N THR A 35 7.35 21.70 -12.08
CA THR A 35 6.13 22.40 -12.52
C THR A 35 4.89 21.88 -11.79
N LEU A 36 3.86 22.72 -11.61
CA LEU A 36 2.58 22.29 -11.02
C LEU A 36 1.84 21.24 -11.88
N GLU A 37 2.23 21.07 -13.13
CA GLU A 37 1.67 20.07 -14.04
C GLU A 37 2.32 18.69 -13.85
N SER A 38 3.52 18.62 -13.28
CA SER A 38 4.21 17.35 -13.01
C SER A 38 3.64 16.64 -11.79
N PHE A 39 3.79 15.31 -11.73
CA PHE A 39 3.40 14.56 -10.55
C PHE A 39 4.13 15.02 -9.26
N PRO A 40 5.48 15.20 -9.23
CA PRO A 40 6.17 15.72 -8.04
C PRO A 40 5.66 17.10 -7.60
N GLY A 41 5.37 17.99 -8.55
CA GLY A 41 4.82 19.33 -8.28
C GLY A 41 3.44 19.27 -7.64
N ARG A 42 2.53 18.44 -8.18
CA ARG A 42 1.20 18.22 -7.60
C ARG A 42 1.26 17.54 -6.23
N LEU A 43 2.11 16.53 -6.06
CA LEU A 43 2.29 15.85 -4.77
C LEU A 43 2.76 16.84 -3.69
N HIS A 44 3.74 17.67 -4.00
CA HIS A 44 4.16 18.74 -3.10
C HIS A 44 3.00 19.68 -2.78
N ALA A 45 2.29 20.18 -3.79
CA ALA A 45 1.19 21.12 -3.58
C ALA A 45 0.10 20.53 -2.66
N CYS A 46 -0.27 19.26 -2.87
CA CYS A 46 -1.24 18.58 -2.03
C CYS A 46 -0.75 18.38 -0.59
N LEU A 47 0.51 18.00 -0.38
CA LEU A 47 1.10 17.84 0.95
C LEU A 47 1.23 19.18 1.69
N ALA A 48 1.65 20.24 0.99
CA ALA A 48 1.76 21.58 1.55
C ALA A 48 0.39 22.14 1.94
N ALA A 49 -0.64 21.90 1.12
CA ALA A 49 -2.01 22.33 1.40
C ALA A 49 -2.60 21.73 2.68
N VAL A 50 -2.09 20.57 3.12
CA VAL A 50 -2.49 19.91 4.38
C VAL A 50 -1.51 20.19 5.53
N GLY A 51 -0.59 21.14 5.35
CA GLY A 51 0.31 21.65 6.40
C GLY A 51 1.59 20.83 6.62
N VAL A 52 1.96 19.93 5.71
CA VAL A 52 3.21 19.16 5.78
C VAL A 52 4.38 20.01 5.27
N SER A 53 5.44 20.15 6.07
CA SER A 53 6.67 20.85 5.66
C SER A 53 7.50 19.97 4.73
N ILE A 54 7.80 20.44 3.51
CA ILE A 54 8.45 19.64 2.47
C ILE A 54 9.74 20.32 2.01
N CYS A 55 10.84 19.56 1.92
CA CYS A 55 12.06 20.01 1.25
C CYS A 55 12.08 19.50 -0.19
N ARG A 56 12.39 20.40 -1.13
CA ARG A 56 12.57 20.10 -2.55
C ARG A 56 14.05 20.15 -2.97
N PRO A 57 14.39 19.50 -4.10
CA PRO A 57 15.75 19.48 -4.61
C PRO A 57 16.33 20.84 -5.04
N ASP A 58 15.49 21.85 -5.29
CA ASP A 58 15.91 23.20 -5.74
C ASP A 58 15.98 24.22 -4.59
N GLU A 59 15.23 24.02 -3.50
CA GLU A 59 15.28 24.87 -2.30
C GLU A 59 16.52 24.59 -1.44
N SER A 60 17.13 23.41 -1.59
CA SER A 60 18.38 23.03 -0.93
C SER A 60 19.61 23.77 -1.47
N GLN A 61 19.53 24.36 -2.67
CA GLN A 61 20.63 25.09 -3.31
C GLN A 61 20.54 26.63 -3.13
N ALA A 62 19.38 27.17 -2.75
CA ALA A 62 19.16 28.61 -2.65
C ALA A 62 19.70 29.25 -1.35
N ALA A 63 20.15 28.45 -0.37
CA ALA A 63 20.79 28.95 0.85
C ALA A 63 22.26 29.32 0.55
N GLY A 64 22.48 30.54 0.07
CA GLY A 64 23.75 31.04 -0.47
C GLY A 64 24.95 30.96 0.48
N SER A 65 25.59 29.81 0.55
CA SER A 65 26.93 29.64 1.10
C SER A 65 27.80 28.89 0.10
N SER A 66 28.98 29.44 -0.19
CA SER A 66 29.95 28.97 -1.18
C SER A 66 30.72 27.72 -0.71
N SER A 67 30.01 26.77 -0.12
CA SER A 67 30.52 25.48 0.31
C SER A 67 29.63 24.40 -0.29
N SER A 68 30.24 23.49 -1.05
CA SER A 68 29.66 22.31 -1.69
C SER A 68 29.13 21.24 -0.72
N LEU A 69 28.52 21.64 0.40
CA LEU A 69 27.95 20.76 1.42
C LEU A 69 26.43 20.69 1.27
N LEU A 70 26.09 19.93 0.22
CA LEU A 70 24.96 19.02 -0.04
C LEU A 70 23.63 19.07 0.77
N PRO A 71 22.51 18.65 0.14
CA PRO A 71 21.18 18.41 0.75
C PRO A 71 21.13 17.41 1.93
N ASP A 72 22.26 16.89 2.40
CA ASP A 72 22.40 15.86 3.44
C ASP A 72 21.64 16.24 4.73
N ALA A 73 21.79 17.47 5.21
CA ALA A 73 21.13 17.88 6.45
C ALA A 73 19.60 17.85 6.34
N ALA A 74 19.03 18.16 5.18
CA ALA A 74 17.59 18.12 4.97
C ALA A 74 17.09 16.67 4.86
N ILE A 75 17.83 15.81 4.17
CA ILE A 75 17.56 14.36 4.12
C ILE A 75 17.55 13.81 5.53
N TRP A 76 18.66 13.95 6.28
CA TRP A 76 18.83 13.38 7.62
C TRP A 76 17.85 13.92 8.67
N ARG A 77 17.32 15.14 8.49
CA ARG A 77 16.33 15.76 9.39
C ARG A 77 14.89 15.43 9.03
N SER A 78 14.63 14.97 7.81
CA SER A 78 13.28 14.59 7.40
C SER A 78 12.89 13.26 8.03
N LYS A 79 11.66 13.18 8.54
CA LYS A 79 11.12 11.93 9.11
C LYS A 79 10.72 10.95 8.01
N ILE A 80 10.28 11.48 6.87
CA ILE A 80 9.85 10.71 5.71
C ILE A 80 10.66 11.17 4.49
N CYS A 81 11.19 10.22 3.74
CA CYS A 81 11.82 10.46 2.45
C CYS A 81 11.03 9.75 1.35
N ILE A 82 10.69 10.47 0.28
CA ILE A 82 9.92 9.97 -0.86
C ILE A 82 10.80 10.11 -2.11
N PRO A 83 11.57 9.07 -2.48
CA PRO A 83 12.24 9.03 -3.78
C PRO A 83 11.21 8.73 -4.88
N ILE A 84 11.05 9.66 -5.82
CA ILE A 84 10.19 9.53 -7.00
C ILE A 84 11.06 9.07 -8.17
N LEU A 85 11.16 7.76 -8.33
CA LEU A 85 12.02 7.07 -9.28
C LEU A 85 11.39 7.06 -10.67
N SER A 86 11.85 7.95 -11.54
CA SER A 86 11.53 8.04 -12.97
C SER A 86 12.69 7.52 -13.83
N GLU A 87 12.47 7.37 -15.14
CA GLU A 87 13.52 6.93 -16.08
C GLU A 87 14.75 7.85 -16.07
N ASP A 88 14.58 9.15 -15.84
CA ASP A 88 15.66 10.14 -15.80
C ASP A 88 16.29 10.31 -14.40
N TYR A 89 15.78 9.63 -13.37
CA TYR A 89 16.30 9.69 -12.00
C TYR A 89 17.80 9.38 -11.92
N VAL A 90 18.24 8.33 -12.61
CA VAL A 90 19.65 7.89 -12.66
C VAL A 90 20.53 8.75 -13.54
N CYS A 91 19.97 9.71 -14.28
CA CYS A 91 20.75 10.66 -15.07
C CYS A 91 21.21 11.86 -14.22
N SER A 92 20.87 11.89 -12.93
CA SER A 92 21.22 12.96 -11.98
C SER A 92 22.08 12.39 -10.85
N ASP A 93 23.36 12.75 -10.83
CA ASP A 93 24.28 12.38 -9.74
C ASP A 93 23.76 12.85 -8.38
N ARG A 94 23.09 14.01 -8.34
CA ARG A 94 22.41 14.50 -7.14
C ARG A 94 21.38 13.49 -6.64
N CYS A 95 20.49 13.01 -7.51
CA CYS A 95 19.44 12.05 -7.14
C CYS A 95 20.01 10.70 -6.70
N LEU A 96 21.13 10.27 -7.31
CA LEU A 96 21.85 9.06 -6.91
C LEU A 96 22.49 9.22 -5.51
N HIS A 97 23.15 10.34 -5.24
CA HIS A 97 23.68 10.67 -3.91
C HIS A 97 22.56 10.75 -2.85
N GLU A 98 21.47 11.47 -3.15
CA GLU A 98 20.30 11.58 -2.27
C GLU A 98 19.73 10.19 -1.95
N LEU A 99 19.61 9.31 -2.95
CA LEU A 99 19.09 7.96 -2.75
C LEU A 99 19.98 7.13 -1.81
N VAL A 100 21.31 7.22 -1.95
CA VAL A 100 22.25 6.55 -1.03
C VAL A 100 22.02 7.03 0.41
N GLN A 101 21.94 8.34 0.63
CA GLN A 101 21.71 8.93 1.96
C GLN A 101 20.35 8.54 2.54
N VAL A 102 19.28 8.60 1.73
CA VAL A 102 17.93 8.18 2.13
C VAL A 102 17.93 6.71 2.60
N MET A 103 18.62 5.84 1.87
CA MET A 103 18.69 4.42 2.23
C MET A 103 19.56 4.15 3.46
N GLU A 104 20.62 4.95 3.70
CA GLU A 104 21.37 4.92 4.96
C GLU A 104 20.54 5.39 6.16
N GLY A 105 19.76 6.45 5.99
CA GLY A 105 18.79 6.94 6.96
C GLY A 105 17.76 5.87 7.36
N LYS A 106 17.26 5.12 6.36
CA LYS A 106 16.39 3.96 6.59
C LYS A 106 17.08 2.86 7.38
N ARG A 107 18.30 2.45 7.00
CA ARG A 107 19.03 1.36 7.68
C ARG A 107 19.29 1.67 9.16
N SER A 108 19.41 2.95 9.48
CA SER A 108 19.57 3.44 10.86
C SER A 108 18.25 3.51 11.66
N ALA A 109 17.12 3.10 11.06
CA ALA A 109 15.76 3.18 11.63
C ALA A 109 15.35 4.60 12.06
N ARG A 110 15.94 5.63 11.44
CA ARG A 110 15.65 7.05 11.75
C ARG A 110 14.56 7.63 10.86
N GLN A 111 14.34 7.01 9.70
CA GLN A 111 13.55 7.59 8.63
C GLN A 111 12.70 6.54 7.95
N MET A 112 11.47 6.94 7.64
CA MET A 112 10.61 6.17 6.77
C MET A 112 10.93 6.50 5.31
N VAL A 113 10.99 5.48 4.46
CA VAL A 113 11.19 5.66 3.01
C VAL A 113 9.99 5.09 2.26
N LEU A 114 9.38 5.94 1.44
CA LEU A 114 8.18 5.62 0.67
C LEU A 114 8.42 5.89 -0.82
N PRO A 115 9.00 4.95 -1.58
CA PRO A 115 9.30 5.20 -2.99
C PRO A 115 8.03 5.34 -3.84
N ILE A 116 8.14 6.14 -4.89
CA ILE A 116 7.15 6.23 -5.97
C ILE A 116 7.86 5.89 -7.27
N PHE A 117 7.46 4.81 -7.93
CA PHE A 117 7.98 4.37 -9.21
C PHE A 117 7.16 5.02 -10.32
N ASN A 118 7.68 6.12 -10.86
CA ASN A 118 6.99 6.90 -11.88
C ASN A 118 7.26 6.33 -13.27
N ARG A 119 6.31 5.54 -13.80
CA ARG A 119 6.42 4.86 -15.10
C ARG A 119 7.63 3.94 -15.24
N VAL A 120 8.17 3.48 -14.10
CA VAL A 120 9.31 2.56 -14.01
C VAL A 120 8.87 1.27 -13.31
N GLU A 121 9.41 0.13 -13.75
CA GLU A 121 9.25 -1.13 -13.02
C GLU A 121 10.35 -1.26 -11.96
N PRO A 122 10.02 -1.56 -10.69
CA PRO A 122 11.03 -1.79 -9.65
C PRO A 122 12.07 -2.87 -10.03
N SER A 123 11.67 -3.87 -10.83
CA SER A 123 12.59 -4.90 -11.31
C SER A 123 13.70 -4.36 -12.21
N HIS A 124 13.50 -3.21 -12.88
CA HIS A 124 14.51 -2.53 -13.68
C HIS A 124 15.59 -1.88 -12.81
N LEU A 125 15.33 -1.64 -11.52
CA LEU A 125 16.34 -1.17 -10.56
C LEU A 125 17.12 -2.35 -9.96
N ARG A 126 16.46 -3.47 -9.70
CA ARG A 126 17.10 -4.72 -9.21
C ARG A 126 18.06 -5.30 -10.23
N TYR A 127 17.59 -5.32 -11.46
CA TYR A 127 18.29 -5.82 -12.63
C TYR A 127 18.30 -4.66 -13.62
N PRO A 128 19.32 -3.77 -13.51
CA PRO A 128 19.45 -2.59 -14.36
C PRO A 128 19.07 -2.86 -15.80
N LYS A 129 18.01 -2.18 -16.25
CA LYS A 129 17.47 -2.24 -17.62
C LYS A 129 17.07 -0.85 -18.06
N GLY A 130 17.12 -0.60 -19.37
CA GLY A 130 16.70 0.68 -19.93
C GLY A 130 17.58 1.81 -19.39
N SER A 131 17.00 2.91 -18.92
CA SER A 131 17.79 4.04 -18.42
C SER A 131 18.65 3.68 -17.20
N PHE A 132 18.20 2.72 -16.37
CA PHE A 132 18.87 2.29 -15.15
C PHE A 132 20.18 1.54 -15.39
N GLU A 133 20.46 1.08 -16.62
CA GLU A 133 21.78 0.54 -16.99
C GLU A 133 22.89 1.57 -16.81
N LYS A 134 22.58 2.87 -16.96
CA LYS A 134 23.54 3.95 -16.71
C LYS A 134 24.06 3.96 -15.28
N ALA A 135 23.24 3.56 -14.31
CA ALA A 135 23.67 3.48 -12.92
C ALA A 135 24.76 2.45 -12.68
N CYS A 136 24.92 1.44 -13.56
CA CYS A 136 26.02 0.46 -13.49
C CYS A 136 27.39 1.10 -13.73
N HIS A 137 27.42 2.27 -14.36
CA HIS A 137 28.63 3.02 -14.67
C HIS A 137 28.82 4.23 -13.76
N SER A 138 27.99 4.38 -12.72
CA SER A 138 28.14 5.44 -11.73
C SER A 138 29.32 5.15 -10.80
N ASP A 139 30.21 6.12 -10.64
CA ASP A 139 31.34 6.04 -9.69
C ASP A 139 30.91 6.32 -8.23
N ILE A 140 29.65 6.71 -8.00
CA ILE A 140 29.11 6.98 -6.66
C ILE A 140 28.99 5.67 -5.87
N GLU A 141 29.71 5.59 -4.76
CA GLU A 141 29.70 4.43 -3.87
C GLU A 141 28.31 4.15 -3.31
N GLY A 142 27.92 2.87 -3.30
CA GLY A 142 26.66 2.42 -2.70
C GLY A 142 25.42 2.58 -3.59
N VAL A 143 25.49 3.21 -4.76
CA VAL A 143 24.33 3.41 -5.66
C VAL A 143 23.65 2.10 -6.04
N GLN A 144 24.41 1.09 -6.45
CA GLN A 144 23.85 -0.22 -6.84
C GLN A 144 23.10 -0.87 -5.68
N ARG A 145 23.64 -0.75 -4.46
CA ARG A 145 22.99 -1.26 -3.25
C ARG A 145 21.73 -0.45 -2.93
N ALA A 146 21.78 0.87 -3.04
CA ALA A 146 20.65 1.74 -2.77
C ALA A 146 19.50 1.52 -3.77
N LEU A 147 19.81 1.38 -5.07
CA LEU A 147 18.84 1.03 -6.11
C LEU A 147 18.23 -0.36 -5.88
N PHE A 148 19.06 -1.35 -5.55
CA PHE A 148 18.57 -2.68 -5.19
C PHE A 148 17.63 -2.61 -3.99
N GLU A 149 18.04 -1.98 -2.88
CA GLU A 149 17.24 -1.92 -1.67
C GLU A 149 15.97 -1.09 -1.85
N VAL A 150 16.01 0.08 -2.49
CA VAL A 150 14.83 0.92 -2.73
C VAL A 150 13.81 0.20 -3.61
N SER A 151 14.27 -0.60 -4.56
CA SER A 151 13.40 -1.40 -5.42
C SER A 151 12.71 -2.56 -4.69
N MET A 152 13.25 -2.95 -3.53
CA MET A 152 12.66 -3.95 -2.64
C MET A 152 11.69 -3.32 -1.64
N LEU A 153 11.68 -1.99 -1.53
CA LEU A 153 10.71 -1.29 -0.70
C LEU A 153 9.36 -1.24 -1.39
N HIS A 154 8.32 -1.34 -0.56
CA HIS A 154 6.96 -1.13 -0.99
C HIS A 154 6.74 0.35 -1.28
N GLY A 155 6.22 0.64 -2.47
CA GLY A 155 5.98 1.98 -2.98
C GLY A 155 4.79 2.03 -3.93
N TRP A 156 4.52 3.21 -4.44
CA TRP A 156 3.43 3.40 -5.41
C TRP A 156 3.97 3.41 -6.83
N LYS A 157 3.27 2.74 -7.73
CA LYS A 157 3.57 2.81 -9.15
C LYS A 157 2.60 3.74 -9.85
N ILE A 158 3.14 4.64 -10.65
CA ILE A 158 2.35 5.52 -11.52
C ILE A 158 2.40 4.94 -12.93
N THR A 159 1.22 4.75 -13.51
CA THR A 159 1.01 4.45 -14.92
C THR A 159 0.21 5.59 -15.55
N ASP A 160 0.14 5.63 -16.88
CA ASP A 160 -0.62 6.67 -17.58
C ASP A 160 -2.06 6.76 -17.06
N GLY A 161 -2.46 7.96 -16.62
CA GLY A 161 -3.78 8.23 -16.07
C GLY A 161 -4.03 7.81 -14.62
N SER A 162 -3.03 7.28 -13.89
CA SER A 162 -3.20 6.87 -12.47
C SER A 162 -2.71 7.90 -11.44
N GLU A 163 -2.27 9.06 -11.90
CA GLU A 163 -1.56 10.05 -11.07
C GLU A 163 -2.46 10.59 -9.95
N ASP A 164 -3.73 10.90 -10.26
CA ASP A 164 -4.69 11.45 -9.30
C ASP A 164 -5.11 10.42 -8.25
N GLU A 165 -5.26 9.15 -8.63
CA GLU A 165 -5.49 8.06 -7.69
C GLU A 165 -4.33 7.95 -6.71
N VAL A 166 -3.09 7.95 -7.22
CA VAL A 166 -1.89 7.87 -6.38
C VAL A 166 -1.82 9.06 -5.42
N LEU A 167 -2.11 10.29 -5.87
CA LEU A 167 -2.18 11.46 -4.98
C LEU A 167 -3.20 11.31 -3.85
N LYS A 168 -4.40 10.81 -4.17
CA LYS A 168 -5.47 10.54 -3.18
C LYS A 168 -5.06 9.50 -2.12
N ILE A 169 -4.00 8.74 -2.37
CA ILE A 169 -3.51 7.69 -1.47
C ILE A 169 -2.26 8.14 -0.73
N VAL A 170 -1.29 8.73 -1.42
CA VAL A 170 0.00 9.15 -0.84
C VAL A 170 -0.22 10.24 0.20
N VAL A 171 -1.03 11.27 -0.11
CA VAL A 171 -1.21 12.43 0.77
C VAL A 171 -1.82 12.04 2.13
N PRO A 172 -2.93 11.27 2.20
CA PRO A 172 -3.42 10.77 3.48
C PRO A 172 -2.45 9.81 4.17
N THR A 173 -1.65 9.05 3.42
CA THR A 173 -0.65 8.13 4.01
C THR A 173 0.46 8.89 4.72
N VAL A 174 0.99 9.93 4.09
CA VAL A 174 2.00 10.81 4.67
C VAL A 174 1.45 11.54 5.89
N LEU A 175 0.23 12.09 5.82
CA LEU A 175 -0.42 12.72 6.98
C LEU A 175 -0.59 11.77 8.18
N ARG A 176 -0.94 10.49 7.93
CA ARG A 176 -1.08 9.46 8.98
C ARG A 176 0.21 9.21 9.76
N CYS A 177 1.37 9.55 9.21
CA CYS A 177 2.66 9.42 9.89
C CYS A 177 2.95 10.56 10.87
N PHE A 178 2.33 11.73 10.68
CA PHE A 178 2.57 12.92 11.50
C PHE A 178 1.49 13.16 12.55
N GLN A 179 0.33 12.50 12.45
CA GLN A 179 -0.80 12.72 13.35
C GLN A 179 -1.13 11.46 14.20
N PRO A 180 -0.56 11.35 15.41
CA PRO A 180 -0.93 10.29 16.36
C PRO A 180 -2.39 10.40 16.86
N ASP A 181 -3.03 11.57 16.78
CA ASP A 181 -4.43 11.75 17.20
C ASP A 181 -5.45 11.34 16.14
N LEU A 182 -5.13 11.47 14.85
CA LEU A 182 -5.92 10.85 13.78
C LEU A 182 -5.74 9.33 13.77
N GLN A 183 -4.57 8.85 14.22
CA GLN A 183 -4.41 7.47 14.64
C GLN A 183 -5.42 7.10 15.74
N ASN A 184 -5.67 7.92 16.77
CA ASN A 184 -6.69 7.62 17.81
C ASN A 184 -8.14 7.57 17.31
N VAL A 185 -8.53 8.45 16.37
CA VAL A 185 -9.88 8.42 15.76
C VAL A 185 -10.11 7.13 14.95
N PHE A 186 -9.08 6.61 14.27
CA PHE A 186 -9.16 5.32 13.54
C PHE A 186 -8.68 4.10 14.35
N GLN A 187 -7.97 4.29 15.47
CA GLN A 187 -7.62 3.27 16.48
C GLN A 187 -8.78 3.03 17.45
N SER A 188 -9.77 3.93 17.53
CA SER A 188 -11.07 3.64 18.16
C SER A 188 -12.08 3.03 17.17
N ALA A 189 -11.97 3.33 15.87
CA ALA A 189 -12.85 2.76 14.84
C ALA A 189 -12.57 1.28 14.58
N ARG A 190 -13.37 0.39 15.17
CA ARG A 190 -13.31 -1.06 14.95
C ARG A 190 -13.90 -1.38 13.57
N TYR A 191 -13.09 -1.88 12.65
CA TYR A 191 -13.60 -2.42 11.37
C TYR A 191 -14.26 -3.78 11.60
N ASN A 192 -15.34 -4.05 10.88
CA ASN A 192 -16.02 -5.34 10.96
C ASN A 192 -15.33 -6.38 10.08
N VAL A 193 -14.92 -5.96 8.87
CA VAL A 193 -14.36 -6.82 7.83
C VAL A 193 -12.98 -6.33 7.40
N PHE A 194 -12.04 -7.26 7.26
CA PHE A 194 -10.79 -7.06 6.52
C PHE A 194 -10.89 -7.75 5.15
N LEU A 195 -10.59 -7.03 4.08
CA LEU A 195 -10.58 -7.57 2.72
C LEU A 195 -9.13 -7.71 2.23
N ASN A 196 -8.70 -8.96 2.08
CA ASN A 196 -7.35 -9.36 1.69
C ASN A 196 -7.39 -9.96 0.27
N PHE A 197 -6.69 -9.34 -0.68
CA PHE A 197 -6.80 -9.71 -2.09
C PHE A 197 -5.57 -9.31 -2.87
N ARG A 198 -5.29 -9.95 -4.01
CA ARG A 198 -4.25 -9.48 -4.93
C ARG A 198 -4.77 -8.32 -5.77
N GLY A 199 -4.23 -7.13 -5.58
CA GLY A 199 -4.68 -5.92 -6.30
C GLY A 199 -4.59 -6.09 -7.80
N ALA A 200 -3.49 -6.67 -8.30
CA ALA A 200 -3.22 -6.82 -9.73
C ALA A 200 -4.29 -7.67 -10.43
N ASP A 201 -4.84 -8.64 -9.70
CA ASP A 201 -5.83 -9.58 -10.22
C ASP A 201 -7.27 -9.06 -10.05
N THR A 202 -7.56 -8.30 -8.98
CA THR A 202 -8.94 -8.13 -8.51
C THR A 202 -9.35 -6.71 -8.13
N ARG A 203 -8.43 -5.73 -8.11
CA ARG A 203 -8.67 -4.36 -7.62
C ARG A 203 -9.89 -3.71 -8.26
N HIS A 204 -9.99 -3.71 -9.58
CA HIS A 204 -11.07 -3.05 -10.33
C HIS A 204 -12.26 -3.98 -10.60
N GLY A 205 -12.18 -5.24 -10.18
CA GLY A 205 -13.21 -6.25 -10.38
C GLY A 205 -13.93 -6.59 -9.08
N ILE A 206 -13.85 -7.87 -8.71
CA ILE A 206 -14.55 -8.41 -7.54
C ILE A 206 -14.22 -7.69 -6.23
N ALA A 207 -12.96 -7.29 -6.00
CA ALA A 207 -12.59 -6.65 -4.73
C ALA A 207 -13.23 -5.26 -4.60
N TYR A 208 -13.30 -4.48 -5.69
CA TYR A 208 -14.01 -3.20 -5.70
C TYR A 208 -15.50 -3.37 -5.48
N ASN A 209 -16.14 -4.28 -6.22
CA ASN A 209 -17.58 -4.50 -6.12
C ASN A 209 -17.99 -5.00 -4.73
N LEU A 210 -17.20 -5.91 -4.14
CA LEU A 210 -17.47 -6.43 -2.81
C LEU A 210 -17.28 -5.35 -1.73
N TYR A 211 -16.20 -4.56 -1.83
CA TYR A 211 -16.01 -3.41 -0.95
C TYR A 211 -17.20 -2.44 -1.03
N LYS A 212 -17.63 -2.09 -2.25
CA LYS A 212 -18.77 -1.21 -2.47
C LYS A 212 -20.06 -1.77 -1.86
N GLY A 213 -20.39 -3.03 -2.14
CA GLY A 213 -21.61 -3.67 -1.62
C GLY A 213 -21.64 -3.77 -0.09
N LEU A 214 -20.49 -4.05 0.54
CA LEU A 214 -20.37 -4.06 2.00
C LEU A 214 -20.56 -2.65 2.59
N MET A 215 -19.94 -1.63 1.99
CA MET A 215 -20.08 -0.24 2.42
C MET A 215 -21.53 0.27 2.25
N GLU A 216 -22.20 -0.07 1.14
CA GLU A 216 -23.61 0.25 0.91
C GLU A 216 -24.53 -0.43 1.94
N ALA A 217 -24.15 -1.62 2.41
CA ALA A 217 -24.79 -2.31 3.52
C ALA A 217 -24.30 -1.84 4.92
N GLY A 218 -23.66 -0.67 5.02
CA GLY A 218 -23.25 -0.08 6.30
C GLY A 218 -22.17 -0.87 7.05
N VAL A 219 -21.51 -1.85 6.42
CA VAL A 219 -20.43 -2.63 7.02
C VAL A 219 -19.13 -1.84 6.94
N SER A 220 -18.44 -1.68 8.07
CA SER A 220 -17.12 -1.05 8.06
C SER A 220 -16.05 -2.03 7.55
N VAL A 221 -15.44 -1.69 6.42
CA VAL A 221 -14.45 -2.55 5.74
C VAL A 221 -13.09 -1.90 5.70
N PHE A 222 -12.09 -2.59 6.22
CA PHE A 222 -10.69 -2.31 5.91
C PHE A 222 -10.33 -3.02 4.61
N LYS A 223 -10.09 -2.27 3.54
CA LYS A 223 -9.72 -2.80 2.23
C LYS A 223 -8.20 -2.71 2.07
N ASP A 224 -7.50 -3.85 2.12
CA ASP A 224 -6.07 -3.87 1.81
C ASP A 224 -5.86 -3.98 0.30
N ASP A 225 -5.50 -2.86 -0.33
CA ASP A 225 -5.17 -2.86 -1.73
C ASP A 225 -3.72 -3.27 -1.93
N THR A 226 -3.46 -4.56 -2.13
CA THR A 226 -2.09 -5.11 -2.19
C THR A 226 -1.26 -4.69 -3.43
N ASN A 227 -1.69 -3.75 -4.28
CA ASN A 227 -0.74 -2.97 -5.12
C ASN A 227 -0.59 -1.49 -4.72
N LEU A 228 -1.10 -1.11 -3.55
CA LEU A 228 -0.81 0.15 -2.85
C LEU A 228 -0.02 -0.18 -1.59
N SER A 229 0.92 -1.13 -1.72
CA SER A 229 1.72 -1.64 -0.62
C SER A 229 2.44 -0.47 0.05
N ILE A 230 2.03 -0.22 1.29
CA ILE A 230 2.67 0.75 2.16
C ILE A 230 3.82 0.01 2.88
N GLY A 231 4.94 0.70 3.14
CA GLY A 231 6.20 0.15 3.68
C GLY A 231 6.09 -0.77 4.91
N GLU A 232 7.18 -1.46 5.22
CA GLU A 232 7.30 -2.38 6.38
C GLU A 232 6.87 -1.76 7.72
N GLU A 233 7.01 -0.45 7.90
CA GLU A 233 6.56 0.27 9.10
C GLU A 233 5.03 0.36 9.23
N PHE A 234 4.30 0.40 8.10
CA PHE A 234 2.84 0.27 8.06
C PHE A 234 2.37 -1.17 8.18
N GLY A 235 3.29 -2.14 8.07
CA GLY A 235 3.01 -3.53 8.41
C GLY A 235 2.49 -3.66 9.84
N SER A 236 3.01 -2.88 10.79
CA SER A 236 2.50 -2.86 12.17
C SER A 236 1.05 -2.37 12.28
N GLN A 237 0.70 -1.31 11.52
CA GLN A 237 -0.66 -0.75 11.50
C GLN A 237 -1.65 -1.66 10.76
N LEU A 238 -1.20 -2.32 9.70
CA LEU A 238 -2.02 -3.26 8.96
C LEU A 238 -2.26 -4.56 9.76
N LEU A 239 -1.22 -5.10 10.39
CA LEU A 239 -1.37 -6.20 11.34
C LEU A 239 -2.28 -5.80 12.50
N SER A 240 -2.19 -4.55 12.99
CA SER A 240 -3.12 -4.02 13.98
C SER A 240 -4.56 -3.98 13.45
N ALA A 241 -4.79 -3.52 12.22
CA ALA A 241 -6.10 -3.55 11.58
C ALA A 241 -6.66 -4.98 11.46
N ILE A 242 -5.83 -5.95 11.06
CA ILE A 242 -6.19 -7.38 11.00
C ILE A 242 -6.63 -7.86 12.39
N THR A 243 -5.87 -7.55 13.44
CA THR A 243 -6.23 -8.00 14.81
C THR A 243 -7.52 -7.40 15.35
N ARG A 244 -7.97 -6.27 14.79
CA ARG A 244 -9.18 -5.54 15.20
C ARG A 244 -10.43 -5.91 14.40
N CYS A 245 -10.26 -6.50 13.22
CA CYS A 245 -11.37 -7.06 12.44
C CYS A 245 -11.80 -8.42 13.00
N THR A 246 -13.08 -8.75 12.89
CA THR A 246 -13.64 -10.04 13.35
C THR A 246 -14.01 -10.98 12.20
N ILE A 247 -14.20 -10.43 11.01
CA ILE A 247 -14.48 -11.17 9.78
C ILE A 247 -13.37 -10.84 8.77
N TYR A 248 -12.83 -11.86 8.13
CA TYR A 248 -11.80 -11.76 7.11
C TYR A 248 -12.32 -12.35 5.82
N ILE A 249 -12.20 -11.62 4.71
CA ILE A 249 -12.49 -12.13 3.37
C ILE A 249 -11.17 -12.18 2.61
N THR A 250 -10.78 -13.36 2.15
CA THR A 250 -9.56 -13.53 1.33
C THR A 250 -9.93 -13.94 -0.08
N ILE A 251 -9.52 -13.14 -1.07
CA ILE A 251 -9.78 -13.39 -2.49
C ILE A 251 -8.54 -14.04 -3.11
N LEU A 252 -8.54 -15.37 -3.10
CA LEU A 252 -7.49 -16.21 -3.67
C LEU A 252 -7.61 -16.16 -5.20
N SER A 253 -6.60 -15.58 -5.85
CA SER A 253 -6.56 -15.26 -7.28
C SER A 253 -5.27 -15.77 -7.93
N PRO A 254 -5.16 -15.82 -9.28
CA PRO A 254 -4.09 -16.55 -9.96
C PRO A 254 -2.66 -16.17 -9.54
N THR A 255 -2.41 -14.89 -9.23
CA THR A 255 -1.10 -14.39 -8.79
C THR A 255 -1.07 -14.03 -7.30
N TYR A 256 -2.08 -14.43 -6.52
CA TYR A 256 -2.15 -14.12 -5.08
C TYR A 256 -0.89 -14.57 -4.33
N ALA A 257 -0.45 -15.80 -4.56
CA ALA A 257 0.68 -16.37 -3.84
C ALA A 257 2.05 -15.80 -4.24
N SER A 258 2.14 -15.01 -5.33
CA SER A 258 3.38 -14.29 -5.65
C SER A 258 3.58 -13.05 -4.77
N SER A 259 2.53 -12.59 -4.06
CA SER A 259 2.62 -11.49 -3.11
C SER A 259 2.99 -12.02 -1.72
N LYS A 260 4.22 -11.72 -1.28
CA LYS A 260 4.67 -11.99 0.09
C LYS A 260 3.71 -11.37 1.12
N TRP A 261 3.19 -10.19 0.81
CA TRP A 261 2.28 -9.48 1.70
C TRP A 261 0.95 -10.19 1.85
N CYS A 262 0.34 -10.63 0.74
CA CYS A 262 -0.89 -11.43 0.79
C CYS A 262 -0.74 -12.67 1.67
N LEU A 263 0.41 -13.36 1.59
CA LEU A 263 0.69 -14.54 2.42
C LEU A 263 0.94 -14.19 3.90
N HIS A 264 1.58 -13.06 4.18
CA HIS A 264 1.84 -12.58 5.53
C HIS A 264 0.55 -12.13 6.24
N GLU A 265 -0.33 -11.42 5.53
CA GLU A 265 -1.66 -11.05 6.03
C GLU A 265 -2.49 -12.30 6.32
N LEU A 266 -2.47 -13.28 5.41
CA LEU A 266 -3.18 -14.54 5.57
C LEU A 266 -2.69 -15.30 6.81
N ALA A 267 -1.38 -15.29 7.08
CA ALA A 267 -0.80 -15.84 8.30
C ALA A 267 -1.38 -15.15 9.54
N LYS A 268 -1.41 -13.81 9.56
CA LYS A 268 -1.96 -13.06 10.70
C LYS A 268 -3.45 -13.28 10.89
N MET A 269 -4.21 -13.37 9.79
CA MET A 269 -5.63 -13.70 9.82
C MET A 269 -5.86 -15.09 10.42
N SER A 270 -5.08 -16.10 10.00
CA SER A 270 -5.14 -17.45 10.55
C SER A 270 -4.82 -17.48 12.04
N GLU A 271 -3.77 -16.77 12.47
CA GLU A 271 -3.44 -16.61 13.89
C GLU A 271 -4.62 -16.02 14.69
N CYS A 272 -5.24 -14.94 14.19
CA CYS A 272 -6.39 -14.30 14.84
C CYS A 272 -7.64 -15.20 14.84
N SER A 273 -7.89 -15.93 13.75
CA SER A 273 -8.96 -16.92 13.65
C SER A 273 -8.81 -18.01 14.72
N ASN A 274 -7.61 -18.57 14.84
CA ASN A 274 -7.31 -19.64 15.79
C ASN A 274 -7.32 -19.18 17.25
N SER A 275 -6.83 -17.96 17.54
CA SER A 275 -6.72 -17.45 18.90
C SER A 275 -7.96 -16.72 19.43
N ARG A 276 -8.77 -16.10 18.55
CA ARG A 276 -9.88 -15.21 18.93
C ARG A 276 -11.23 -15.63 18.36
N GLY A 277 -11.30 -16.74 17.61
CA GLY A 277 -12.54 -17.26 17.02
C GLY A 277 -13.10 -16.40 15.87
N HIS A 278 -12.27 -15.52 15.31
CA HIS A 278 -12.61 -14.71 14.13
C HIS A 278 -12.94 -15.61 12.93
N VAL A 279 -13.65 -15.09 11.92
CA VAL A 279 -14.09 -15.86 10.76
C VAL A 279 -13.22 -15.54 9.55
N ILE A 280 -12.75 -16.56 8.83
CA ILE A 280 -12.13 -16.40 7.50
C ILE A 280 -13.08 -16.96 6.44
N MET A 281 -13.34 -16.17 5.40
CA MET A 281 -14.16 -16.52 4.24
C MET A 281 -13.28 -16.53 2.98
N PRO A 282 -12.85 -17.70 2.50
CA PRO A 282 -12.10 -17.80 1.25
C PRO A 282 -13.01 -17.67 0.02
N LEU A 283 -12.62 -16.80 -0.90
CA LEU A 283 -13.21 -16.63 -2.23
C LEU A 283 -12.19 -17.06 -3.28
N PHE A 284 -12.48 -18.12 -4.04
CA PHE A 284 -11.60 -18.64 -5.08
C PHE A 284 -11.93 -17.98 -6.41
N TYR A 285 -11.17 -16.95 -6.79
CA TYR A 285 -11.41 -16.14 -7.98
C TYR A 285 -10.50 -16.54 -9.14
N GLY A 286 -11.07 -17.12 -10.20
CA GLY A 286 -10.30 -17.52 -11.39
C GLY A 286 -9.24 -18.59 -11.12
N VAL A 287 -9.38 -19.32 -10.02
CA VAL A 287 -8.49 -20.41 -9.59
C VAL A 287 -9.32 -21.61 -9.16
N VAL A 288 -8.76 -22.80 -9.33
CA VAL A 288 -9.37 -24.04 -8.84
C VAL A 288 -8.96 -24.24 -7.38
N PRO A 289 -9.88 -24.46 -6.43
CA PRO A 289 -9.53 -24.65 -5.01
C PRO A 289 -8.48 -25.74 -4.76
N SER A 290 -8.55 -26.85 -5.51
CA SER A 290 -7.58 -27.94 -5.43
C SER A 290 -6.17 -27.53 -5.87
N ASP A 291 -6.04 -26.63 -6.84
CA ASP A 291 -4.76 -26.08 -7.29
C ASP A 291 -4.16 -25.15 -6.25
N VAL A 292 -4.99 -24.35 -5.57
CA VAL A 292 -4.53 -23.49 -4.47
C VAL A 292 -4.03 -24.34 -3.29
N ARG A 293 -4.82 -25.34 -2.89
CA ARG A 293 -4.50 -26.24 -1.77
C ARG A 293 -3.18 -26.97 -1.95
N HIS A 294 -2.93 -27.47 -3.16
CA HIS A 294 -1.75 -28.29 -3.48
C HIS A 294 -0.64 -27.51 -4.19
N LEU A 295 -0.78 -26.19 -4.34
CA LEU A 295 0.14 -25.33 -5.09
C LEU A 295 0.45 -25.88 -6.50
N ARG A 296 -0.61 -26.19 -7.24
CA ARG A 296 -0.56 -26.69 -8.62
C ARG A 296 -1.01 -25.62 -9.61
N GLY A 297 -0.81 -25.92 -10.89
CA GLY A 297 -1.17 -25.03 -12.00
C GLY A 297 -0.56 -23.64 -11.88
N ARG A 298 -1.24 -22.64 -12.46
CA ARG A 298 -0.78 -21.24 -12.49
C ARG A 298 -0.57 -20.65 -11.09
N PHE A 299 -1.38 -21.05 -10.12
CA PHE A 299 -1.24 -20.58 -8.74
C PHE A 299 0.08 -21.08 -8.12
N GLY A 300 0.39 -22.36 -8.31
CA GLY A 300 1.66 -22.95 -7.89
C GLY A 300 2.87 -22.32 -8.57
N ASP A 301 2.75 -21.98 -9.87
CA ASP A 301 3.83 -21.33 -10.61
C ASP A 301 4.08 -19.90 -10.13
N ALA A 302 3.01 -19.15 -9.82
CA ALA A 302 3.10 -17.83 -9.19
C ALA A 302 3.82 -17.90 -7.82
N PHE A 303 3.51 -18.92 -7.02
CA PHE A 303 4.20 -19.20 -5.75
C PHE A 303 5.68 -19.60 -5.92
N ARG A 304 6.02 -20.32 -7.00
CA ARG A 304 7.40 -20.76 -7.29
C ARG A 304 8.22 -19.73 -8.06
N SER A 305 7.67 -18.53 -8.29
CA SER A 305 8.36 -17.48 -9.03
C SER A 305 9.72 -17.13 -8.40
N ARG A 306 10.68 -16.73 -9.25
CA ARG A 306 12.11 -16.59 -8.90
C ARG A 306 12.36 -15.61 -7.75
N GLU A 307 11.55 -14.57 -7.60
CA GLU A 307 11.64 -13.57 -6.52
C GLU A 307 11.31 -14.17 -5.14
N GLN A 308 10.35 -15.10 -5.06
CA GLN A 308 9.94 -15.71 -3.79
C GLN A 308 10.94 -16.77 -3.31
N ARG A 309 11.58 -17.48 -4.25
CA ARG A 309 12.59 -18.50 -3.96
C ARG A 309 13.82 -17.95 -3.23
N LEU A 310 14.14 -16.65 -3.43
CA LEU A 310 15.22 -15.94 -2.75
C LEU A 310 14.83 -15.43 -1.34
N LEU A 311 13.53 -15.42 -1.02
CA LEU A 311 12.94 -14.93 0.24
C LEU A 311 12.37 -16.06 1.13
N MET A 312 12.58 -17.32 0.72
CA MET A 312 11.97 -18.55 1.26
C MET A 312 12.15 -18.79 2.77
N GLY A 313 13.08 -18.08 3.44
CA GLY A 313 13.23 -18.14 4.89
C GLY A 313 12.03 -17.59 5.68
N ALA A 314 11.17 -16.76 5.06
CA ALA A 314 10.12 -16.00 5.74
C ALA A 314 8.66 -16.38 5.34
N THR A 315 8.44 -17.39 4.49
CA THR A 315 7.12 -17.73 3.91
C THR A 315 6.44 -18.98 4.48
N GLY A 316 7.05 -19.63 5.48
CA GLY A 316 6.53 -20.89 6.05
C GLY A 316 5.14 -20.75 6.69
N GLU A 317 4.89 -19.66 7.41
CA GLU A 317 3.62 -19.42 8.11
C GLU A 317 2.48 -19.08 7.15
N GLY A 318 2.75 -18.24 6.15
CA GLY A 318 1.78 -17.92 5.11
C GLY A 318 1.37 -19.15 4.30
N LEU A 319 2.29 -20.09 4.07
CA LEU A 319 1.98 -21.36 3.41
C LEU A 319 1.07 -22.25 4.27
N ARG A 320 1.34 -22.35 5.57
CA ARG A 320 0.47 -23.10 6.50
C ARG A 320 -0.92 -22.49 6.51
N ALA A 321 -1.01 -21.18 6.71
CA ALA A 321 -2.26 -20.45 6.69
C ALA A 321 -3.03 -20.62 5.38
N LEU A 322 -2.35 -20.61 4.23
CA LEU A 322 -2.98 -20.87 2.94
C LEU A 322 -3.61 -22.26 2.88
N LYS A 323 -2.90 -23.30 3.33
CA LYS A 323 -3.44 -24.66 3.38
C LYS A 323 -4.64 -24.76 4.30
N ASP A 324 -4.54 -24.20 5.51
CA ASP A 324 -5.61 -24.21 6.51
C ASP A 324 -6.87 -23.51 5.97
N VAL A 325 -6.70 -22.34 5.35
CA VAL A 325 -7.80 -21.58 4.75
C VAL A 325 -8.42 -22.32 3.57
N CYS A 326 -7.65 -23.12 2.82
CA CYS A 326 -8.20 -23.94 1.73
C CYS A 326 -9.02 -25.15 2.22
N GLU A 327 -8.97 -25.49 3.51
CA GLU A 327 -9.87 -26.49 4.12
C GLU A 327 -11.19 -25.88 4.62
N LEU A 328 -11.27 -24.56 4.70
CA LEU A 328 -12.52 -23.86 5.06
C LEU A 328 -13.52 -23.93 3.90
N LYS A 329 -14.82 -23.90 4.24
CA LYS A 329 -15.87 -23.72 3.23
C LYS A 329 -15.72 -22.34 2.59
N GLY A 330 -15.49 -22.31 1.29
CA GLY A 330 -15.35 -21.09 0.50
C GLY A 330 -16.31 -21.02 -0.67
N CYS A 331 -16.32 -19.87 -1.36
CA CYS A 331 -17.11 -19.69 -2.57
C CYS A 331 -16.19 -19.65 -3.79
N GLU A 332 -16.48 -20.49 -4.79
CA GLU A 332 -15.84 -20.37 -6.10
C GLU A 332 -16.49 -19.23 -6.89
N VAL A 333 -15.64 -18.36 -7.43
CA VAL A 333 -16.05 -17.21 -8.20
C VAL A 333 -15.56 -17.34 -9.63
N LYS A 334 -16.51 -17.59 -10.54
CA LYS A 334 -16.24 -17.65 -11.97
C LYS A 334 -16.23 -16.24 -12.55
N SER A 335 -15.18 -15.90 -13.29
CA SER A 335 -15.14 -14.69 -14.11
C SER A 335 -15.70 -15.02 -15.49
N ASN A 336 -16.93 -14.59 -15.80
CA ASN A 336 -17.47 -14.70 -17.17
C ASN A 336 -17.12 -13.42 -17.93
N ASN A 337 -16.05 -13.46 -18.74
CA ASN A 337 -15.63 -12.37 -19.63
C ASN A 337 -15.51 -10.99 -18.94
N GLY A 338 -15.05 -10.95 -17.68
CA GLY A 338 -14.89 -9.71 -16.92
C GLY A 338 -16.18 -9.07 -16.41
N ARG A 339 -17.36 -9.65 -16.70
CA ARG A 339 -18.63 -9.25 -16.08
C ARG A 339 -18.89 -10.12 -14.87
N TYR A 340 -18.89 -9.47 -13.71
CA TYR A 340 -19.16 -10.09 -12.43
C TYR A 340 -20.67 -10.25 -12.21
N ASP A 341 -21.09 -11.38 -11.65
CA ASP A 341 -22.47 -11.60 -11.26
C ASP A 341 -22.77 -10.87 -9.94
N GLY A 342 -23.40 -9.69 -10.02
CA GLY A 342 -23.77 -8.86 -8.86
C GLY A 342 -24.57 -9.62 -7.79
N HIS A 343 -25.27 -10.69 -8.18
CA HIS A 343 -25.96 -11.58 -7.26
C HIS A 343 -25.00 -12.27 -6.27
N MET A 344 -23.76 -12.56 -6.67
CA MET A 344 -22.78 -13.17 -5.79
C MET A 344 -22.24 -12.18 -4.74
N VAL A 345 -22.07 -10.89 -5.08
CA VAL A 345 -21.69 -9.87 -4.07
C VAL A 345 -22.79 -9.79 -3.02
N GLY A 346 -24.06 -9.74 -3.45
CA GLY A 346 -25.21 -9.72 -2.54
C GLY A 346 -25.18 -10.89 -1.55
N LYS A 347 -24.96 -12.12 -2.05
CA LYS A 347 -24.84 -13.31 -1.18
C LYS A 347 -23.69 -13.21 -0.18
N ILE A 348 -22.52 -12.73 -0.60
CA ILE A 348 -21.38 -12.58 0.32
C ILE A 348 -21.70 -11.52 1.39
N VAL A 349 -22.32 -10.40 1.01
CA VAL A 349 -22.78 -9.37 1.94
C VAL A 349 -23.78 -9.94 2.95
N ASP A 350 -24.76 -10.73 2.49
CA ASP A 350 -25.75 -11.38 3.36
C ASP A 350 -25.09 -12.32 4.38
N VAL A 351 -24.08 -13.11 3.96
CA VAL A 351 -23.32 -13.98 4.87
C VAL A 351 -22.50 -13.18 5.90
N VAL A 352 -21.91 -12.05 5.48
CA VAL A 352 -21.19 -11.15 6.39
C VAL A 352 -22.15 -10.57 7.44
N LEU A 353 -23.30 -10.04 7.01
CA LEU A 353 -24.32 -9.50 7.92
C LEU A 353 -24.80 -10.57 8.90
N TRP A 354 -25.02 -11.80 8.42
CA TRP A 354 -25.39 -12.93 9.28
C TRP A 354 -24.34 -13.20 10.37
N HIS A 355 -23.04 -13.22 10.02
CA HIS A 355 -21.97 -13.39 11.00
C HIS A 355 -21.90 -12.23 11.99
N MET A 356 -22.09 -10.98 11.54
CA MET A 356 -22.09 -9.80 12.40
C MET A 356 -23.19 -9.89 13.47
N CYS A 357 -24.42 -10.24 13.08
CA CYS A 357 -25.54 -10.33 14.02
C CYS A 357 -25.47 -11.55 14.93
N ASN A 358 -25.21 -12.73 14.37
CA ASN A 358 -25.39 -13.99 15.10
C ASN A 358 -24.13 -14.44 15.84
N LYS A 359 -22.94 -14.19 15.28
CA LYS A 359 -21.67 -14.65 15.86
C LYS A 359 -21.01 -13.58 16.72
N PHE A 360 -21.01 -12.34 16.27
CA PHE A 360 -20.28 -11.25 16.94
C PHE A 360 -21.17 -10.24 17.67
N ARG A 361 -22.50 -10.36 17.56
CA ARG A 361 -23.49 -9.44 18.16
C ARG A 361 -23.18 -7.97 17.91
N LEU A 362 -22.69 -7.67 16.72
CA LEU A 362 -22.40 -6.30 16.29
C LEU A 362 -23.71 -5.61 15.91
N ASP A 363 -23.82 -4.33 16.23
CA ASP A 363 -25.02 -3.55 15.95
C ASP A 363 -25.15 -3.34 14.43
N VAL A 364 -26.16 -3.96 13.82
CA VAL A 364 -26.46 -3.86 12.39
C VAL A 364 -27.76 -3.09 12.25
N PRO A 365 -27.81 -2.01 11.45
CA PRO A 365 -29.05 -1.27 11.22
C PRO A 365 -30.18 -2.21 10.78
N LYS A 366 -31.31 -2.21 11.50
CA LYS A 366 -32.42 -3.17 11.32
C LYS A 366 -32.96 -3.26 9.89
N HIS A 367 -32.85 -2.19 9.10
CA HIS A 367 -33.31 -2.14 7.71
C HIS A 367 -32.45 -2.97 6.73
N LEU A 368 -31.27 -3.44 7.16
CA LEU A 368 -30.34 -4.25 6.37
C LEU A 368 -30.49 -5.75 6.62
N LEU A 369 -31.23 -6.14 7.67
CA LEU A 369 -31.57 -7.52 7.92
C LEU A 369 -32.69 -7.92 6.96
N ARG A 370 -32.32 -8.42 5.77
CA ARG A 370 -33.28 -9.19 4.97
C ARG A 370 -33.67 -10.41 5.80
N SER A 371 -34.96 -10.54 6.07
CA SER A 371 -35.54 -11.65 6.81
C SER A 371 -35.23 -12.96 6.08
N ASN A 372 -34.20 -13.68 6.51
CA ASN A 372 -34.05 -15.11 6.24
C ASN A 372 -34.96 -15.91 7.19
N ALA A 373 -36.22 -15.51 7.28
CA ALA A 373 -37.32 -16.36 7.72
C ALA A 373 -38.09 -16.69 6.44
N ASP A 374 -38.20 -17.97 6.12
CA ASP A 374 -38.85 -18.57 4.93
C ASP A 374 -37.96 -18.71 3.68
N LYS A 375 -37.02 -19.68 3.71
CA LYS A 375 -36.91 -20.79 2.74
C LYS A 375 -35.78 -21.76 3.03
#